data_AF-A0A7Y2E6S6-F1
#
_entry.id   AF-A0A7Y2E6S6-F1
#
_cell.length_a   1.000
_cell.length_b   1.000
_cell.length_c   1.000
_cell.angle_alpha   90.00
_cell.angle_beta   90.00
_cell.angle_gamma   90.00
#
_symmetry.space_group_name_H-M   'P 1'
#
loop_
_entity.id
_entity.type
_entity.pdbx_description
1 polymer ?
#
loop_
_entity_poly.entity_id
_entity_poly.type
_entity_poly.pdbx_seq_one_letter_code
_entity_poly.pdbx_strand_id
1 'polypeptide(L)'
;MKCARLVLSVVAAGLLVAPASAAIVNPVMDFGIGYAKEGTRVADDHTSTSGDVLTIVGHVVQFQEPFDDLDPNDPNKEYTYVYTGMVSQGTAIQPAGSFTFYNTDYTGGTLSVYCDTAQDADFANMTGFDNGDLILQANVGTLST
;
A
#
# COMPACT_ATOMS: atom_id res chain seq x y z
N MET A 1 74.11 -17.46 23.38
CA MET A 1 73.23 -17.34 22.20
C MET A 1 71.83 -16.97 22.68
N LYS A 2 71.39 -15.73 22.48
CA LYS A 2 70.10 -15.23 22.97
C LYS A 2 69.11 -15.23 21.80
N CYS A 3 68.06 -16.04 21.88
CA CYS A 3 66.99 -16.13 20.89
C CYS A 3 66.13 -14.85 20.91
N ALA A 4 66.01 -14.19 19.76
CA ALA A 4 65.15 -13.03 19.56
C ALA A 4 63.67 -13.45 19.50
N ARG A 5 62.80 -12.79 20.27
CA ARG A 5 61.35 -12.91 20.18
C ARG A 5 60.84 -11.99 19.07
N LEU A 6 60.30 -12.59 18.00
CA LEU A 6 59.56 -11.90 16.94
C LEU A 6 58.16 -11.56 17.49
N VAL A 7 57.85 -10.27 17.64
CA VAL A 7 56.49 -9.81 17.94
C VAL A 7 55.78 -9.58 16.61
N LEU A 8 54.83 -10.44 16.28
CA LEU A 8 54.00 -10.31 15.08
C LEU A 8 52.78 -9.44 15.43
N SER A 9 52.80 -8.18 14.99
CA SER A 9 51.66 -7.27 15.13
C SER A 9 50.55 -7.66 14.16
N VAL A 10 49.40 -8.09 14.68
CA VAL A 10 48.18 -8.32 13.91
C VAL A 10 47.55 -6.96 13.58
N VAL A 11 47.60 -6.54 12.31
CA VAL A 11 46.81 -5.41 11.83
C VAL A 11 45.36 -5.89 11.69
N ALA A 12 44.49 -5.43 12.58
CA ALA A 12 43.05 -5.63 12.44
C ALA A 12 42.55 -4.74 11.29
N ALA A 13 42.30 -5.33 10.12
CA ALA A 13 41.57 -4.67 9.05
C ALA A 13 40.10 -4.55 9.50
N GLY A 14 39.73 -3.35 9.97
CA GLY A 14 38.33 -3.02 10.25
C GLY A 14 37.53 -3.06 8.96
N LEU A 15 36.68 -4.08 8.83
CA LEU A 15 35.72 -4.18 7.74
C LEU A 15 34.68 -3.06 7.95
N LEU A 16 34.83 -1.96 7.23
CA LEU A 16 33.80 -0.92 7.13
C LEU A 16 32.62 -1.53 6.37
N VAL A 17 31.66 -2.09 7.10
CA VAL A 17 30.37 -2.46 6.52
C VAL A 17 29.65 -1.14 6.24
N ALA A 18 29.77 -0.66 5.00
CA ALA A 18 28.91 0.41 4.53
C ALA A 18 27.45 -0.09 4.62
N PRO A 19 26.50 0.73 5.08
CA PRO A 19 25.10 0.35 5.03
C PRO A 19 24.75 0.08 3.58
N ALA A 20 24.22 -1.12 3.30
CA ALA A 20 23.64 -1.40 2.00
C ALA A 20 22.51 -0.39 1.79
N SER A 21 22.67 0.49 0.80
CA SER A 21 21.55 1.26 0.27
C SER A 21 20.50 0.27 -0.20
N ALA A 22 19.32 0.27 0.40
CA ALA A 22 18.17 -0.37 -0.21
C ALA A 22 17.99 0.27 -1.58
N ALA A 23 18.13 -0.50 -2.65
CA ALA A 23 17.77 -0.02 -3.98
C ALA A 23 16.26 0.23 -3.98
N ILE A 24 15.82 1.29 -4.68
CA ILE A 24 14.40 1.44 -5.00
C ILE A 24 14.09 0.28 -5.96
N VAL A 25 13.44 -0.76 -5.43
CA VAL A 25 12.86 -1.83 -6.23
C VAL A 25 11.46 -1.35 -6.62
N ASN A 26 11.01 -1.67 -7.84
CA ASN A 26 9.62 -1.44 -8.24
C ASN A 26 8.69 -2.02 -7.16
N PRO A 27 7.54 -1.37 -6.88
CA PRO A 27 6.61 -1.90 -5.89
C PRO A 27 6.18 -3.32 -6.31
N VAL A 28 6.00 -4.19 -5.31
CA VAL A 28 5.56 -5.59 -5.52
C VAL A 28 4.23 -5.66 -6.27
N MET A 29 3.42 -4.62 -6.14
CA MET A 29 2.15 -4.43 -6.81
C MET A 29 1.94 -2.94 -7.06
N ASP A 30 1.44 -2.58 -8.24
CA ASP A 30 1.05 -1.20 -8.55
C ASP A 30 -0.46 -1.10 -8.76
N PHE A 31 -1.03 -0.02 -8.24
CA PHE A 31 -2.46 0.24 -8.25
C PHE A 31 -2.77 1.32 -9.27
N GLY A 32 -3.72 1.03 -10.16
CA GLY A 32 -4.18 1.95 -11.19
C GLY A 32 -5.14 3.00 -10.63
N ILE A 33 -6.08 3.39 -11.49
CA ILE A 33 -7.17 4.27 -11.08
C ILE A 33 -7.99 3.56 -9.99
N GLY A 34 -8.31 4.31 -8.94
CA GLY A 34 -9.19 3.88 -7.87
C GLY A 34 -10.27 4.90 -7.55
N TYR A 35 -11.28 4.44 -6.84
CA TYR A 35 -12.39 5.25 -6.35
C TYR A 35 -12.56 5.02 -4.85
N ALA A 36 -12.54 6.11 -4.09
CA ALA A 36 -12.75 6.12 -2.65
C ALA A 36 -14.17 6.60 -2.33
N LYS A 37 -14.85 5.87 -1.46
CA LYS A 37 -16.17 6.24 -0.94
C LYS A 37 -16.19 6.06 0.56
N GLU A 38 -16.73 7.07 1.24
CA GLU A 38 -16.97 7.03 2.67
C GLU A 38 -18.41 7.49 2.94
N GLY A 39 -19.21 6.60 3.55
CA GLY A 39 -20.59 6.88 3.95
C GLY A 39 -21.46 7.49 2.84
N THR A 40 -22.16 8.58 3.18
CA THR A 40 -23.03 9.35 2.27
C THR A 40 -22.43 10.73 1.95
N ARG A 41 -21.10 10.86 2.02
CA ARG A 41 -20.42 12.14 1.84
C ARG A 41 -20.63 12.67 0.42
N VAL A 42 -20.82 13.98 0.32
CA VAL A 42 -21.01 14.68 -0.95
C VAL A 42 -19.66 14.93 -1.62
N ALA A 43 -19.67 15.14 -2.93
CA ALA A 43 -18.48 15.60 -3.65
C ALA A 43 -17.97 16.93 -3.05
N ASP A 44 -16.66 17.13 -3.11
CA ASP A 44 -15.92 18.31 -2.60
C ASP A 44 -15.89 18.49 -1.07
N ASP A 45 -16.44 17.56 -0.28
CA ASP A 45 -16.27 17.59 1.17
C ASP A 45 -14.98 16.87 1.61
N HIS A 46 -13.97 17.67 1.97
CA HIS A 46 -12.63 17.22 2.36
C HIS A 46 -12.48 16.78 3.82
N THR A 47 -13.58 16.65 4.55
CA THR A 47 -13.56 16.16 5.94
C THR A 47 -13.87 14.66 6.02
N SER A 48 -14.08 14.14 7.22
CA SER A 48 -14.48 12.78 7.53
C SER A 48 -14.97 12.79 8.97
N THR A 49 -16.10 12.15 9.24
CA THR A 49 -16.64 12.06 10.60
C THR A 49 -16.02 10.86 11.29
N SER A 50 -15.60 11.02 12.55
CA SER A 50 -15.11 9.86 13.31
C SER A 50 -16.18 8.77 13.37
N GLY A 51 -15.77 7.53 13.03
CA GLY A 51 -16.65 6.38 12.92
C GLY A 51 -17.17 6.09 11.51
N ASP A 52 -17.03 7.01 10.55
CA ASP A 52 -17.30 6.71 9.14
C ASP A 52 -16.33 5.62 8.63
N VAL A 53 -16.78 4.86 7.64
CA VAL A 53 -16.02 3.74 7.08
C VAL A 53 -15.65 4.04 5.63
N LEU A 54 -14.34 4.10 5.38
CA LEU A 54 -13.76 4.26 4.06
C LEU A 54 -13.71 2.91 3.34
N THR A 55 -14.17 2.93 2.09
CA THR A 55 -13.98 1.87 1.11
C THR A 55 -13.22 2.45 -0.08
N ILE A 56 -12.16 1.79 -0.53
CA ILE A 56 -11.45 2.15 -1.76
C ILE A 56 -11.46 0.93 -2.68
N VAL A 57 -11.85 1.12 -3.93
CA VAL A 57 -11.82 0.09 -4.95
C VAL A 57 -10.99 0.53 -6.14
N GLY A 58 -10.42 -0.39 -6.91
CA GLY A 58 -9.71 -0.05 -8.15
C GLY A 58 -9.10 -1.27 -8.81
N HIS A 59 -8.29 -1.02 -9.84
CA HIS A 59 -7.62 -2.05 -10.62
C HIS A 59 -6.15 -2.19 -10.22
N VAL A 60 -5.65 -3.43 -10.20
CA VAL A 60 -4.21 -3.67 -10.16
C VAL A 60 -3.67 -3.55 -11.58
N VAL A 61 -2.60 -2.78 -11.76
CA VAL A 61 -2.00 -2.54 -13.09
C VAL A 61 -0.64 -3.21 -13.26
N GLN A 62 -0.05 -3.67 -12.17
CA GLN A 62 1.22 -4.37 -12.20
C GLN A 62 1.36 -5.33 -11.01
N PHE A 63 1.89 -6.51 -11.27
CA PHE A 63 2.50 -7.36 -10.26
C PHE A 63 4.00 -7.50 -10.54
N GLN A 64 4.77 -7.70 -9.48
CA GLN A 64 6.18 -8.05 -9.48
C GLN A 64 6.37 -9.22 -8.53
N GLU A 65 7.59 -9.77 -8.49
CA GLU A 65 8.00 -10.79 -7.51
C GLU A 65 7.53 -10.44 -6.08
N PRO A 66 6.88 -11.37 -5.36
CA PRO A 66 6.73 -12.80 -5.65
C PRO A 66 5.42 -13.17 -6.40
N PHE A 67 4.73 -12.22 -7.03
CA PHE A 67 3.43 -12.41 -7.70
C PHE A 67 3.51 -12.19 -9.21
N ASP A 68 4.69 -12.33 -9.81
CA ASP A 68 4.91 -12.08 -11.24
C ASP A 68 4.29 -13.15 -12.16
N ASP A 69 3.71 -14.21 -11.58
CA ASP A 69 2.87 -15.20 -12.24
C ASP A 69 1.46 -14.66 -12.55
N LEU A 70 1.05 -13.56 -11.92
CA LEU A 70 -0.19 -12.86 -12.21
C LEU A 70 0.03 -11.78 -13.27
N ASP A 71 -0.76 -11.81 -14.35
CA ASP A 71 -0.68 -10.84 -15.45
C ASP A 71 -1.92 -9.94 -15.51
N PRO A 72 -1.82 -8.66 -15.07
CA PRO A 72 -2.92 -7.70 -15.16
C PRO A 72 -3.34 -7.35 -16.60
N ASN A 73 -2.52 -7.70 -17.60
CA ASN A 73 -2.81 -7.47 -19.01
C ASN A 73 -3.42 -8.70 -19.71
N ASP A 74 -3.64 -9.81 -19.01
CA ASP A 74 -4.34 -10.96 -19.60
C ASP A 74 -5.78 -10.54 -19.98
N PRO A 75 -6.14 -10.58 -21.27
CA PRO A 75 -7.47 -10.14 -21.72
C PRO A 75 -8.61 -11.03 -21.24
N ASN A 76 -8.35 -12.12 -20.51
CA ASN A 76 -9.37 -12.99 -19.92
C ASN A 76 -9.46 -12.85 -18.40
N LYS A 77 -8.68 -11.94 -17.81
CA LYS A 77 -8.63 -11.71 -16.37
C LYS A 77 -8.82 -10.24 -16.05
N GLU A 78 -9.45 -9.98 -14.92
CA GLU A 78 -9.53 -8.68 -14.30
C GLU A 78 -8.99 -8.80 -12.88
N TYR A 79 -8.06 -7.90 -12.50
CA TYR A 79 -7.50 -7.86 -11.15
C TYR A 79 -7.92 -6.57 -10.47
N THR A 80 -8.65 -6.72 -9.38
CA THR A 80 -9.19 -5.60 -8.61
C THR A 80 -8.61 -5.61 -7.20
N TYR A 81 -8.57 -4.44 -6.58
CA TYR A 81 -8.26 -4.31 -5.16
C TYR A 81 -9.39 -3.61 -4.43
N VAL A 82 -9.57 -3.98 -3.17
CA VAL A 82 -10.59 -3.43 -2.28
C VAL A 82 -10.00 -3.21 -0.89
N TYR A 83 -9.98 -1.95 -0.45
CA TYR A 83 -9.80 -1.56 0.94
C TYR A 83 -11.16 -1.50 1.61
N THR A 84 -11.37 -2.26 2.68
CA THR A 84 -12.62 -2.25 3.47
C THR A 84 -12.34 -2.18 4.97
N GLY A 85 -13.34 -1.78 5.75
CA GLY A 85 -13.26 -1.78 7.22
C GLY A 85 -12.31 -0.74 7.81
N MET A 86 -11.93 0.27 7.02
CA MET A 86 -11.08 1.38 7.44
C MET A 86 -11.93 2.41 8.19
N VAL A 87 -11.78 2.51 9.51
CA VAL A 87 -12.62 3.38 10.34
C VAL A 87 -11.95 4.72 10.59
N SER A 88 -12.60 5.81 10.20
CA SER A 88 -12.11 7.17 10.39
C SER A 88 -12.00 7.57 11.86
N GLN A 89 -10.89 8.23 12.21
CA GLN A 89 -10.68 8.90 13.49
C GLN A 89 -11.17 10.36 13.47
N GLY A 90 -11.76 10.80 12.36
CA GLY A 90 -12.17 12.18 12.11
C GLY A 90 -11.07 13.04 11.51
N THR A 91 -11.45 14.09 10.78
CA THR A 91 -10.48 15.00 10.16
C THR A 91 -9.93 16.03 11.14
N ALA A 92 -8.61 16.10 11.23
CA ALA A 92 -7.90 17.22 11.83
C ALA A 92 -7.69 18.33 10.81
N ILE A 93 -8.12 19.55 11.14
CA ILE A 93 -7.96 20.74 10.29
C ILE A 93 -6.83 21.59 10.85
N GLN A 94 -5.78 21.80 10.05
CA GLN A 94 -4.59 22.55 10.45
C GLN A 94 -4.37 23.75 9.52
N PRO A 95 -4.52 24.99 10.02
CA PRO A 95 -4.17 26.19 9.26
C PRO A 95 -2.64 26.27 9.03
N ALA A 96 -2.23 26.59 7.80
CA ALA A 96 -0.84 26.74 7.40
C ALA A 96 -0.65 27.98 6.50
N GLY A 97 -0.60 29.15 7.14
CA GLY A 97 -0.54 30.43 6.42
C GLY A 97 -1.81 30.64 5.60
N SER A 98 -1.67 30.80 4.29
CA SER A 98 -2.79 30.94 3.35
C SER A 98 -3.43 29.60 2.93
N PHE A 99 -2.90 28.47 3.43
CA PHE A 99 -3.38 27.13 3.12
C PHE A 99 -4.06 26.50 4.35
N THR A 100 -4.88 25.48 4.11
CA THR A 100 -5.47 24.65 5.16
C THR A 100 -5.20 23.19 4.81
N PHE A 101 -4.62 22.45 5.74
CA PHE A 101 -4.44 21.01 5.62
C PHE A 101 -5.60 20.29 6.31
N TYR A 102 -6.10 19.27 5.64
CA TYR A 102 -7.11 18.34 6.14
C TYR A 102 -6.41 17.00 6.22
N ASN A 103 -6.24 16.47 7.43
CA ASN A 103 -5.63 15.15 7.63
C ASN A 103 -6.65 14.24 8.29
N THR A 104 -6.91 13.10 7.68
CA THR A 104 -7.78 12.07 8.24
C THR A 104 -7.00 10.79 8.43
N ASP A 105 -6.98 10.30 9.66
CA ASP A 105 -6.40 9.01 9.97
C ASP A 105 -7.51 7.96 10.06
N TYR A 106 -7.24 6.79 9.51
CA TYR A 106 -8.10 5.63 9.53
C TYR A 106 -7.39 4.49 10.24
N THR A 107 -8.13 3.69 11.00
CA THR A 107 -7.59 2.53 11.70
C THR A 107 -8.31 1.25 11.29
N GLY A 108 -7.58 0.13 11.35
CA GLY A 108 -8.07 -1.20 11.04
C GLY A 108 -8.00 -1.51 9.54
N GLY A 109 -9.07 -2.14 9.07
CA GLY A 109 -9.30 -2.47 7.67
C GLY A 109 -8.39 -3.53 7.04
N THR A 110 -8.72 -3.85 5.80
CA THR A 110 -8.15 -4.96 5.03
C THR A 110 -8.04 -4.54 3.58
N LEU A 111 -6.86 -4.77 3.00
CA LEU A 111 -6.64 -4.77 1.56
C LEU A 111 -6.89 -6.19 1.06
N SER A 112 -7.81 -6.35 0.12
CA SER A 112 -8.08 -7.60 -0.59
C SER A 112 -7.84 -7.41 -2.07
N VAL A 113 -7.28 -8.41 -2.74
CA VAL A 113 -7.09 -8.42 -4.20
C VAL A 113 -7.84 -9.61 -4.77
N TYR A 114 -8.65 -9.36 -5.79
CA TYR A 114 -9.46 -10.37 -6.46
C TYR A 114 -8.99 -10.58 -7.89
N CYS A 115 -9.22 -11.79 -8.40
CA CYS A 115 -9.04 -12.16 -9.79
C CYS A 115 -10.39 -12.63 -10.33
N ASP A 116 -10.95 -11.91 -11.31
CA ASP A 116 -12.18 -12.29 -12.00
C ASP A 116 -11.88 -12.71 -13.45
N THR A 117 -12.73 -13.57 -14.01
CA THR A 117 -12.78 -13.92 -15.43
C THR A 117 -13.81 -13.10 -16.21
N ALA A 118 -14.74 -12.44 -15.53
CA ALA A 118 -15.56 -11.38 -16.08
C ALA A 118 -14.79 -10.05 -15.98
N GLN A 119 -14.87 -9.23 -17.02
CA GLN A 119 -14.36 -7.85 -16.99
C GLN A 119 -15.54 -6.91 -16.75
N ASP A 120 -15.96 -6.80 -15.50
CA ASP A 120 -17.19 -6.11 -15.13
C ASP A 120 -17.06 -5.18 -13.91
N ALA A 121 -15.83 -4.95 -13.42
CA ALA A 121 -15.57 -3.92 -12.42
C ALA A 121 -15.87 -2.52 -12.96
N ASP A 122 -16.88 -1.88 -12.37
CA ASP A 122 -17.37 -0.56 -12.77
C ASP A 122 -17.44 0.38 -11.57
N PHE A 123 -16.79 1.54 -11.63
CA PHE A 123 -16.84 2.53 -10.54
C PHE A 123 -18.26 3.06 -10.27
N ALA A 124 -19.19 2.93 -11.21
CA ALA A 124 -20.60 3.23 -10.98
C ALA A 124 -21.33 2.11 -10.18
N ASN A 125 -20.76 0.90 -10.15
CA ASN A 125 -21.26 -0.24 -9.39
C ASN A 125 -20.13 -0.99 -8.66
N MET A 126 -19.85 -0.59 -7.41
CA MET A 126 -18.74 -1.12 -6.63
C MET A 126 -18.78 -2.64 -6.35
N THR A 127 -19.91 -3.32 -6.61
CA THR A 127 -20.01 -4.78 -6.41
C THR A 127 -19.23 -5.62 -7.43
N GLY A 128 -18.76 -5.00 -8.53
CA GLY A 128 -17.91 -5.68 -9.52
C GLY A 128 -16.42 -5.74 -9.11
N PHE A 129 -16.06 -5.21 -7.94
CA PHE A 129 -14.65 -5.22 -7.49
C PHE A 129 -14.33 -6.37 -6.52
N ASP A 130 -15.33 -7.06 -5.98
CA ASP A 130 -15.19 -8.14 -4.97
C ASP A 130 -15.96 -9.43 -5.33
N ASN A 131 -16.38 -9.57 -6.58
CA ASN A 131 -17.09 -10.73 -7.14
C ASN A 131 -16.18 -11.85 -7.65
N GLY A 132 -14.89 -11.58 -7.86
CA GLY A 132 -13.89 -12.57 -8.28
C GLY A 132 -13.36 -13.46 -7.15
N ASP A 133 -12.36 -14.29 -7.48
CA ASP A 133 -11.65 -15.12 -6.51
C ASP A 133 -10.67 -14.25 -5.69
N LEU A 134 -10.76 -14.32 -4.36
CA LEU A 134 -9.79 -13.66 -3.47
C LEU A 134 -8.42 -14.34 -3.59
N ILE A 135 -7.41 -13.59 -4.04
CA ILE A 135 -6.06 -14.12 -4.27
C ILE A 135 -5.02 -13.59 -3.28
N LEU A 136 -5.17 -12.37 -2.78
CA LEU A 136 -4.26 -11.77 -1.79
C LEU A 136 -5.06 -11.00 -0.76
N GLN A 137 -4.57 -11.00 0.48
CA GLN A 137 -5.16 -10.22 1.56
C GLN A 137 -4.11 -9.75 2.56
N ALA A 138 -4.24 -8.52 3.03
CA ALA A 138 -3.36 -7.93 4.03
C ALA A 138 -4.15 -7.06 5.02
N ASN A 139 -3.68 -6.99 6.27
CA ASN A 139 -4.14 -6.01 7.23
C ASN A 139 -3.48 -4.65 6.93
N VAL A 140 -4.26 -3.58 6.89
CA VAL A 140 -3.73 -2.23 6.61
C VAL A 140 -3.22 -1.57 7.89
N GLY A 141 -3.91 -1.80 9.01
CA GLY A 141 -3.55 -1.27 10.32
C GLY A 141 -3.90 0.20 10.46
N THR A 142 -3.21 1.06 9.72
CA THR A 142 -3.45 2.52 9.68
C THR A 142 -3.26 3.07 8.28
N LEU A 143 -4.14 3.99 7.86
CA LEU A 143 -3.99 4.79 6.66
C LEU A 143 -4.17 6.26 7.02
N SER A 144 -3.38 7.14 6.43
CA SER A 144 -3.48 8.58 6.63
C SER A 144 -3.66 9.24 5.26
N THR A 145 -4.63 10.15 5.15
CA THR A 145 -5.03 10.82 3.91
C THR A 145 -5.10 12.32 4.09
#